data_AF-A0A2V5US23-F1
#
_entry.id   AF-A0A2V5US23-F1
#
_cell.length_a   1.000
_cell.length_b   1.000
_cell.length_c   1.000
_cell.angle_alpha   90.00
_cell.angle_beta   90.00
_cell.angle_gamma   90.00
#
_symmetry.space_group_name_H-M   'P 1'
#
loop_
_entity.id
_entity.type
_entity.pdbx_description
1 polymer ?
#
loop_
_entity_poly.entity_id
_entity_poly.type
_entity_poly.pdbx_seq_one_letter_code
_entity_poly.pdbx_strand_id
1 'polypeptide(L)'
;IAFFGLPRPILIYVFGHELTHALWVWLMGGRVSRFRVSHDGGHVVTSKANFWIALAPYFFPIYSILAIAIYGALSLFLNMQPYGRVLYAAIGATWAFHFTFTCWMIPKNQTDLSDQGTFFSLVVIYLMNLLLLSVMLILASPQITFAGFGADLVANLGNFSTWLVDLFQQFARHH
;
A
#
# COMPACT_ATOMS: atom_id res chain seq x y z
N ILE A 1 4.73 -13.41 13.34
CA ILE A 1 3.71 -12.33 13.39
C ILE A 1 2.35 -13.03 13.39
N ALA A 2 1.50 -12.75 14.38
CA ALA A 2 0.39 -13.60 14.83
C ALA A 2 -0.58 -14.03 13.70
N PHE A 3 -0.44 -15.26 13.20
CA PHE A 3 -1.22 -15.78 12.06
C PHE A 3 -1.81 -17.18 12.27
N PHE A 4 -1.58 -17.82 13.41
CA PHE A 4 -1.90 -19.25 13.59
C PHE A 4 -3.10 -19.57 14.50
N GLY A 5 -3.76 -18.60 15.14
CA GLY A 5 -4.77 -18.93 16.17
C GLY A 5 -5.99 -18.01 16.32
N LEU A 6 -6.08 -16.89 15.60
CA LEU A 6 -7.22 -15.96 15.71
C LEU A 6 -8.09 -16.00 14.44
N PRO A 7 -9.43 -15.87 14.56
CA PRO A 7 -10.31 -15.74 13.42
C PRO A 7 -9.88 -14.54 12.59
N ARG A 8 -9.65 -14.77 11.29
CA ARG A 8 -9.22 -13.70 10.39
C ARG A 8 -10.35 -12.67 10.28
N PRO A 9 -10.08 -11.36 10.47
CA PRO A 9 -11.08 -10.30 10.33
C PRO A 9 -11.40 -10.02 8.86
N ILE A 10 -11.88 -11.04 8.13
CA ILE A 10 -12.09 -11.03 6.68
C ILE A 10 -13.09 -9.95 6.28
N LEU A 11 -14.18 -9.76 7.04
CA LEU A 11 -15.16 -8.71 6.73
C LEU A 11 -14.55 -7.32 6.74
N ILE A 12 -13.71 -7.02 7.74
CA ILE A 12 -13.05 -5.71 7.85
C ILE A 12 -12.13 -5.56 6.65
N TYR A 13 -11.35 -6.58 6.30
CA TYR A 13 -10.49 -6.54 5.13
C TYR A 13 -11.29 -6.30 3.84
N VAL A 14 -12.31 -7.10 3.55
CA VAL A 14 -13.13 -6.99 2.34
C VAL A 14 -13.81 -5.62 2.28
N PHE A 15 -14.33 -5.12 3.40
CA PHE A 15 -14.90 -3.78 3.46
C PHE A 15 -13.88 -2.71 3.08
N GLY A 16 -12.69 -2.74 3.69
CA GLY A 16 -11.62 -1.80 3.37
C GLY A 16 -11.17 -1.90 1.91
N HIS A 17 -11.13 -3.11 1.36
CA HIS A 17 -10.77 -3.39 -0.04
C HIS A 17 -11.74 -2.73 -1.00
N GLU A 18 -13.03 -3.04 -0.88
CA GLU A 18 -14.08 -2.46 -1.72
C GLU A 18 -14.23 -0.95 -1.51
N LEU A 19 -14.09 -0.46 -0.27
CA LEU A 19 -14.15 0.97 0.03
C LEU A 19 -13.02 1.72 -0.67
N THR A 20 -11.85 1.12 -0.76
CA THR A 20 -10.71 1.71 -1.45
C THR A 20 -10.99 1.85 -2.95
N HIS A 21 -11.55 0.82 -3.59
CA HIS A 21 -12.03 0.93 -4.98
C HIS A 21 -13.02 2.09 -5.16
N ALA A 22 -14.05 2.12 -4.32
CA ALA A 22 -15.09 3.16 -4.37
C ALA A 22 -14.52 4.58 -4.21
N LEU A 23 -13.60 4.76 -3.26
CA LEU A 23 -12.93 6.03 -3.00
C LEU A 23 -12.15 6.51 -4.23
N TRP A 24 -11.34 5.64 -4.85
CA TRP A 24 -10.56 6.03 -6.03
C TRP A 24 -11.43 6.28 -7.26
N VAL A 25 -12.55 5.57 -7.41
CA VAL A 25 -13.55 5.87 -8.44
C VAL A 25 -14.09 7.28 -8.26
N TRP A 26 -14.50 7.67 -7.05
CA TRP A 26 -15.00 9.03 -6.77
C TRP A 26 -13.93 10.09 -7.00
N LEU A 27 -12.70 9.88 -6.52
CA LEU A 27 -11.58 10.80 -6.75
C LEU A 27 -11.28 11.00 -8.25
N MET A 28 -11.55 9.99 -9.07
CA MET A 28 -11.40 10.06 -10.53
C MET A 28 -12.67 10.51 -11.26
N GLY A 29 -13.68 11.04 -10.55
CA GLY A 29 -14.93 11.55 -11.13
C GLY A 29 -15.89 10.48 -11.64
N GLY A 30 -15.70 9.22 -11.25
CA GLY A 30 -16.60 8.12 -11.56
C GLY A 30 -17.76 8.01 -10.57
N ARG A 31 -18.67 7.07 -10.84
CA ARG A 31 -19.82 6.75 -9.98
C ARG A 31 -19.72 5.32 -9.50
N VAL A 32 -20.16 5.10 -8.26
CA VAL A 32 -20.33 3.78 -7.65
C VAL A 32 -21.83 3.52 -7.59
N SER A 33 -22.30 2.50 -8.30
CA SER A 33 -23.74 2.18 -8.38
C SER A 33 -24.16 1.08 -7.41
N ARG A 34 -23.23 0.20 -7.03
CA ARG A 34 -23.46 -0.88 -6.09
C ARG A 34 -22.21 -1.14 -5.27
N PHE A 35 -22.40 -1.34 -3.98
CA PHE A 35 -21.36 -1.69 -3.03
C PHE A 35 -21.84 -2.88 -2.21
N ARG A 36 -21.15 -4.02 -2.27
CA ARG A 36 -21.51 -5.22 -1.51
C ARG A 36 -20.28 -5.82 -0.84
N VAL A 37 -20.44 -6.14 0.43
CA VAL A 37 -19.41 -6.77 1.27
C VAL A 37 -20.03 -7.99 1.94
N SER A 38 -19.30 -9.11 1.95
CA SER A 38 -19.69 -10.35 2.61
C SER A 38 -18.46 -11.12 3.11
N HIS A 39 -18.68 -12.18 3.88
CA HIS A 39 -17.58 -13.04 4.35
C HIS A 39 -16.89 -13.80 3.21
N ASP A 40 -17.61 -14.08 2.13
CA ASP A 40 -17.11 -14.83 0.97
C ASP A 40 -16.39 -13.92 -0.06
N GLY A 41 -16.50 -12.60 0.10
CA GLY A 41 -15.91 -11.62 -0.79
C GLY A 41 -16.71 -10.33 -0.90
N GLY A 42 -16.23 -9.41 -1.72
CA GLY A 42 -16.85 -8.14 -2.02
C GLY A 42 -16.94 -7.91 -3.53
N HIS A 43 -17.78 -6.96 -3.93
CA HIS A 43 -17.65 -6.33 -5.24
C HIS A 43 -18.25 -4.92 -5.21
N VAL A 44 -17.69 -4.07 -6.05
CA VAL A 44 -18.19 -2.73 -6.33
C VAL A 44 -18.46 -2.60 -7.82
N VAL A 45 -19.66 -2.15 -8.17
CA VAL A 45 -19.99 -1.82 -9.56
C VAL A 45 -19.75 -0.34 -9.78
N THR A 46 -18.89 -0.03 -10.75
CA THR A 46 -18.36 1.32 -10.97
C THR A 46 -18.54 1.73 -12.43
N SER A 47 -18.58 3.04 -12.69
CA SER A 47 -18.60 3.59 -14.05
C SER A 47 -17.21 3.79 -14.65
N LYS A 48 -16.15 3.49 -13.90
CA LYS A 48 -14.75 3.69 -14.29
C LYS A 48 -13.91 2.53 -13.76
N ALA A 49 -13.08 1.97 -14.65
CA ALA A 49 -12.12 0.93 -14.33
C ALA A 49 -10.78 1.27 -14.99
N ASN A 50 -9.69 1.15 -14.23
CA ASN A 50 -8.31 1.25 -14.70
C ASN A 50 -7.40 0.55 -13.69
N PHE A 51 -6.14 0.32 -14.06
CA PHE A 51 -5.18 -0.38 -13.19
C PHE A 51 -4.97 0.31 -11.84
N TRP A 52 -5.04 1.65 -11.79
CA TRP A 52 -4.83 2.39 -10.55
C TRP A 52 -5.94 2.11 -9.54
N ILE A 53 -7.20 2.15 -9.98
CA ILE A 53 -8.35 1.76 -9.14
C ILE A 53 -8.21 0.28 -8.75
N ALA A 54 -8.01 -0.61 -9.73
CA ALA A 54 -7.92 -2.05 -9.51
C ALA A 54 -6.83 -2.45 -8.49
N LEU A 55 -5.68 -1.78 -8.52
CA LEU A 55 -4.55 -2.10 -7.64
C LEU A 55 -4.53 -1.27 -6.35
N ALA A 56 -5.35 -0.22 -6.23
CA ALA A 56 -5.36 0.66 -5.07
C ALA A 56 -5.51 -0.08 -3.73
N PRO A 57 -6.39 -1.07 -3.55
CA PRO A 57 -6.51 -1.77 -2.27
C PRO A 57 -5.23 -2.47 -1.79
N TYR A 58 -4.30 -2.78 -2.70
CA TYR A 58 -3.07 -3.50 -2.41
C TYR A 58 -1.90 -2.58 -2.00
N PHE A 59 -2.01 -1.27 -2.26
CA PHE A 59 -1.01 -0.29 -1.85
C PHE A 59 -1.55 0.87 -1.02
N PHE A 60 -2.86 1.10 -0.97
CA PHE A 60 -3.46 2.21 -0.24
C PHE A 60 -3.96 1.73 1.15
N PRO A 61 -3.24 2.01 2.24
CA PRO A 61 -3.61 1.52 3.58
C PRO A 61 -4.73 2.38 4.17
N ILE A 62 -5.96 2.19 3.69
CA ILE A 62 -7.14 3.01 4.04
C ILE A 62 -7.29 3.23 5.55
N TYR A 63 -7.06 2.20 6.37
CA TYR A 63 -7.19 2.31 7.82
C TYR A 63 -6.10 3.18 8.48
N SER A 64 -4.86 3.13 7.96
CA SER A 64 -3.79 4.02 8.42
C SER A 64 -4.11 5.47 8.06
N ILE A 65 -4.65 5.69 6.86
CA ILE A 65 -5.04 7.03 6.38
C ILE A 65 -6.22 7.57 7.21
N LEU A 66 -7.21 6.74 7.51
CA LEU A 66 -8.31 7.10 8.41
C LEU A 66 -7.82 7.42 9.81
N ALA A 67 -6.87 6.65 10.37
CA ALA A 67 -6.29 6.94 11.68
C ALA A 67 -5.59 8.32 11.71
N ILE A 68 -4.80 8.63 10.68
CA ILE A 68 -4.14 9.93 10.53
C ILE A 68 -5.16 11.06 10.36
N ALA A 69 -6.18 10.86 9.51
CA ALA A 69 -7.22 11.85 9.25
C ALA A 69 -8.04 12.16 10.51
N ILE A 70 -8.43 11.14 11.27
CA ILE A 70 -9.16 11.28 12.54
C ILE A 70 -8.28 12.02 13.56
N TYR A 71 -7.02 11.64 13.72
CA TYR A 71 -6.10 12.33 14.62
C TYR A 71 -5.93 13.82 14.24
N GLY A 72 -5.77 14.11 12.94
CA GLY A 72 -5.68 15.47 12.43
C GLY A 72 -6.97 16.27 12.66
N ALA A 73 -8.14 15.70 12.38
CA ALA A 73 -9.42 16.35 12.63
C ALA A 73 -9.64 16.64 14.12
N LEU A 74 -9.32 15.69 15.01
CA LEU A 74 -9.40 15.89 16.45
C LEU A 74 -8.44 16.98 16.95
N SER A 75 -7.26 17.12 16.33
CA SER A 75 -6.29 18.16 16.69
C SER A 75 -6.79 19.60 16.45
N LEU A 76 -7.83 19.78 15.61
CA LEU A 76 -8.47 21.08 15.41
C LEU A 76 -9.33 21.51 16.60
N PHE A 77 -9.75 20.55 17.44
CA PHE A 77 -10.66 20.79 18.56
C PHE A 77 -10.04 20.47 19.93
N LEU A 78 -9.04 19.57 19.96
CA LEU A 78 -8.44 19.02 21.16
C LEU A 78 -6.91 19.09 21.10
N ASN A 79 -6.26 19.22 22.26
CA ASN A 79 -4.81 19.07 22.33
C ASN A 79 -4.40 17.60 22.18
N MET A 80 -4.10 17.20 20.95
CA MET A 80 -3.73 15.82 20.61
C MET A 80 -2.24 15.49 20.85
N GLN A 81 -1.40 16.47 21.19
CA GLN A 81 0.06 16.31 21.31
C GLN A 81 0.49 15.12 22.21
N PRO A 82 -0.17 14.84 23.36
CA PRO A 82 0.18 13.69 24.21
C PRO A 82 -0.11 12.31 23.57
N TYR A 83 -1.00 12.25 22.57
CA TYR A 83 -1.49 11.00 21.99
C TYR A 83 -0.70 10.54 20.76
N GLY A 84 0.42 11.19 20.42
CA GLY A 84 1.25 10.82 19.26
C GLY A 84 1.70 9.35 19.29
N ARG A 85 2.01 8.80 20.48
CA ARG A 85 2.35 7.37 20.63
C ARG A 85 1.19 6.44 20.27
N VAL A 86 -0.04 6.84 20.60
CA VAL A 86 -1.26 6.09 20.25
C VAL A 86 -1.47 6.11 18.74
N LEU A 87 -1.24 7.26 18.09
CA LEU A 87 -1.27 7.36 16.63
C LEU A 87 -0.25 6.42 15.98
N TYR A 88 1.00 6.42 16.44
CA TYR A 88 2.03 5.51 15.89
C TYR A 88 1.70 4.04 16.10
N ALA A 89 1.16 3.67 17.27
CA ALA A 89 0.71 2.31 17.54
C ALA A 89 -0.46 1.91 16.61
N ALA A 90 -1.44 2.80 16.42
CA ALA A 90 -2.56 2.59 15.51
C ALA A 90 -2.08 2.42 14.06
N ILE A 91 -1.21 3.31 13.58
CA ILE A 91 -0.61 3.20 12.24
C ILE A 91 0.12 1.87 12.11
N GLY A 92 0.97 1.49 13.06
CA GLY A 92 1.69 0.22 13.03
C GLY A 92 0.75 -0.99 12.95
N ALA A 93 -0.32 -0.99 13.73
CA ALA A 93 -1.33 -2.05 13.70
C ALA A 93 -2.09 -2.12 12.36
N THR A 94 -2.54 -0.97 11.83
CA THR A 94 -3.26 -0.91 10.56
C THR A 94 -2.37 -1.20 9.36
N TRP A 95 -1.08 -0.84 9.43
CA TRP A 95 -0.09 -1.19 8.40
C TRP A 95 0.23 -2.69 8.40
N ALA A 96 0.44 -3.29 9.58
CA ALA A 96 0.63 -4.73 9.70
C ALA A 96 -0.59 -5.50 9.18
N PHE A 97 -1.80 -5.02 9.47
CA PHE A 97 -3.02 -5.55 8.89
C PHE A 97 -3.02 -5.44 7.36
N HIS A 98 -2.80 -4.25 6.80
CA HIS A 98 -2.78 -4.02 5.35
C HIS A 98 -1.77 -4.94 4.65
N PHE A 99 -0.51 -4.92 5.11
CA PHE A 99 0.56 -5.74 4.56
C PHE A 99 0.25 -7.23 4.61
N THR A 100 -0.24 -7.72 5.74
CA THR A 100 -0.58 -9.15 5.92
C THR A 100 -1.66 -9.58 4.93
N PHE A 101 -2.71 -8.79 4.76
CA PHE A 101 -3.79 -9.11 3.84
C PHE A 101 -3.36 -8.95 2.37
N THR A 102 -2.56 -7.95 2.02
CA THR A 102 -1.98 -7.81 0.67
C THR A 102 -1.19 -9.07 0.30
N CYS A 103 -0.27 -9.52 1.17
CA CYS A 103 0.50 -10.76 0.96
C CYS A 103 -0.39 -12.00 0.86
N TRP A 104 -1.45 -12.07 1.67
CA TRP A 104 -2.38 -13.20 1.66
C TRP A 104 -3.27 -13.25 0.41
N MET A 105 -3.54 -12.12 -0.22
CA MET A 105 -4.46 -12.00 -1.35
C MET A 105 -3.79 -12.13 -2.71
N ILE A 106 -2.52 -11.73 -2.83
CA ILE A 106 -1.70 -11.93 -4.03
C ILE A 106 -1.79 -13.36 -4.60
N PRO A 107 -1.62 -14.45 -3.83
CA PRO A 107 -1.65 -15.81 -4.37
C PRO A 107 -3.06 -16.32 -4.72
N LYS A 108 -4.13 -15.54 -4.49
CA LYS A 108 -5.52 -15.98 -4.64
C LYS A 108 -6.16 -15.66 -5.99
N ASN A 109 -5.37 -15.46 -7.04
CA ASN A 109 -5.83 -15.24 -8.42
C ASN A 109 -6.98 -14.21 -8.51
N GLN A 110 -6.83 -13.08 -7.80
CA GLN A 110 -7.84 -12.01 -7.83
C GLN A 110 -7.89 -11.38 -9.23
N THR A 111 -9.11 -11.14 -9.73
CA THR A 111 -9.34 -10.48 -11.02
C THR A 111 -8.71 -9.10 -11.07
N ASP A 112 -8.66 -8.40 -9.93
CA ASP A 112 -7.95 -7.12 -9.76
C ASP A 112 -6.50 -7.15 -10.28
N LEU A 113 -5.81 -8.29 -10.13
CA LEU A 113 -4.41 -8.47 -10.56
C LEU A 113 -4.32 -9.10 -11.95
N SER A 114 -5.09 -10.17 -12.20
CA SER A 114 -4.97 -10.92 -13.45
C SER A 114 -5.42 -10.11 -14.66
N ASP A 115 -6.45 -9.28 -14.50
CA ASP A 115 -7.03 -8.50 -15.61
C ASP A 115 -6.09 -7.38 -16.06
N GLN A 116 -5.14 -6.96 -15.21
CA GLN A 116 -4.10 -5.97 -15.54
C GLN A 116 -2.78 -6.62 -15.95
N GLY A 117 -2.69 -7.96 -15.88
CA GLY A 117 -1.45 -8.72 -15.96
C GLY A 117 -0.77 -8.83 -14.59
N THR A 118 -0.59 -10.07 -14.11
CA THR A 118 -0.07 -10.35 -12.77
C THR A 118 1.32 -9.76 -12.53
N PHE A 119 2.25 -9.90 -13.49
CA PHE A 119 3.60 -9.36 -13.33
C PHE A 119 3.60 -7.83 -13.19
N PHE A 120 2.88 -7.14 -14.09
CA PHE A 120 2.72 -5.69 -14.03
C PHE A 120 2.12 -5.25 -12.69
N SER A 121 1.06 -5.93 -12.24
CA SER A 121 0.40 -5.64 -10.97
C SER A 121 1.34 -5.79 -9.79
N LEU A 122 2.12 -6.88 -9.73
CA LEU A 122 3.09 -7.10 -8.64
C LEU A 122 4.17 -6.03 -8.60
N VAL A 123 4.69 -5.60 -9.75
CA VAL A 123 5.66 -4.50 -9.84
C VAL A 123 5.06 -3.21 -9.29
N VAL A 124 3.86 -2.84 -9.72
CA VAL A 124 3.18 -1.63 -9.25
C VAL A 124 2.92 -1.69 -7.74
N ILE A 125 2.36 -2.80 -7.24
CA ILE A 125 2.08 -2.99 -5.80
C ILE A 125 3.36 -2.84 -4.99
N TYR A 126 4.45 -3.48 -5.42
CA TYR A 126 5.74 -3.40 -4.75
C TYR A 126 6.28 -1.96 -4.71
N LEU A 127 6.34 -1.29 -5.88
CA LEU A 127 6.88 0.06 -5.97
C LEU A 127 6.06 1.08 -5.19
N MET A 128 4.72 0.98 -5.21
CA MET A 128 3.86 1.88 -4.47
C MET A 128 3.98 1.68 -2.95
N ASN A 129 4.04 0.43 -2.47
CA ASN A 129 4.26 0.16 -1.04
C ASN A 129 5.66 0.63 -0.59
N LEU A 130 6.69 0.42 -1.40
CA LEU A 130 8.04 0.91 -1.13
C LEU A 130 8.07 2.44 -1.04
N LEU A 131 7.44 3.12 -2.00
CA LEU A 131 7.30 4.58 -1.98
C LEU A 131 6.60 5.06 -0.71
N LEU A 132 5.46 4.46 -0.35
CA LEU A 132 4.70 4.83 0.84
C LEU A 132 5.49 4.63 2.13
N LEU A 133 6.15 3.48 2.29
CA LEU A 133 7.02 3.22 3.44
C LEU A 133 8.17 4.22 3.51
N SER A 134 8.78 4.56 2.37
CA SER A 134 9.87 5.53 2.32
C SER A 134 9.39 6.92 2.76
N VAL A 135 8.24 7.39 2.25
CA VAL A 135 7.64 8.66 2.66
C VAL A 135 7.31 8.65 4.15
N MET A 136 6.68 7.58 4.65
CA MET A 136 6.35 7.47 6.08
C MET A 136 7.59 7.48 6.96
N LEU A 137 8.67 6.80 6.56
CA LEU A 137 9.93 6.78 7.29
C LEU A 137 10.60 8.15 7.31
N ILE A 138 10.63 8.86 6.18
CA ILE A 138 11.15 10.23 6.09
C ILE A 138 10.35 11.17 6.99
N LEU A 139 9.02 11.08 6.97
CA LEU A 139 8.16 11.93 7.82
C LEU A 139 8.28 11.59 9.31
N ALA A 140 8.57 10.33 9.66
CA ALA A 140 8.74 9.90 11.04
C ALA A 140 10.15 10.15 11.59
N SER A 141 11.16 10.28 10.71
CA SER A 141 12.56 10.47 11.11
C SER A 141 12.93 11.95 11.10
N PRO A 142 13.41 12.51 12.23
CA PRO A 142 13.97 13.85 12.24
C PRO A 142 15.34 13.96 11.55
N GLN A 143 15.98 12.84 11.20
CA GLN A 143 17.32 12.80 10.59
C GLN A 143 17.31 12.61 9.08
N ILE A 144 16.26 11.97 8.54
CA ILE A 144 16.16 11.65 7.12
C ILE A 144 15.35 12.74 6.43
N THR A 145 15.95 13.41 5.45
CA THR A 145 15.25 14.38 4.61
C THR A 145 14.89 13.76 3.27
N PHE A 146 13.86 14.30 2.59
CA PHE A 146 13.52 13.89 1.23
C PHE A 146 14.70 14.05 0.25
N ALA A 147 15.48 15.14 0.40
CA ALA A 147 16.65 15.39 -0.43
C ALA A 147 17.77 14.37 -0.19
N GLY A 148 18.07 14.05 1.07
CA GLY A 148 19.06 13.04 1.43
C GLY A 148 18.67 11.66 0.89
N PHE A 149 17.42 11.23 1.11
CA PHE A 149 16.92 9.98 0.57
C PHE A 149 16.98 9.93 -0.97
N GLY A 150 16.65 11.03 -1.65
CA GLY A 150 16.74 11.13 -3.10
C GLY A 150 18.18 10.99 -3.61
N ALA A 151 19.14 11.63 -2.95
CA ALA A 151 20.56 11.49 -3.28
C ALA A 151 21.05 10.05 -3.10
N ASP A 152 20.68 9.41 -2.00
CA ASP A 152 21.00 8.01 -1.73
C ASP A 152 20.38 7.07 -2.78
N LEU A 153 19.13 7.33 -3.19
CA LEU A 153 18.46 6.54 -4.21
C LEU A 153 19.21 6.59 -5.55
N VAL A 154 19.62 7.79 -5.99
CA VAL A 154 20.39 7.97 -7.23
C VAL A 154 21.76 7.27 -7.14
N ALA A 155 22.46 7.43 -6.02
CA ALA A 155 23.75 6.78 -5.81
C ALA A 155 23.63 5.25 -5.85
N ASN A 156 22.62 4.69 -5.17
CA ASN A 156 22.38 3.25 -5.16
C ASN A 156 21.96 2.70 -6.53
N LEU A 157 21.14 3.44 -7.29
CA LEU A 157 20.80 3.07 -8.67
C LEU A 157 22.03 3.06 -9.58
N GLY A 158 22.94 4.03 -9.41
CA GLY A 158 24.22 4.08 -10.11
C GLY A 158 25.07 2.85 -9.80
N ASN A 159 25.26 2.54 -8.51
CA ASN A 159 26.04 1.38 -8.05
C ASN A 159 25.44 0.05 -8.54
N PHE A 160 24.11 -0.07 -8.55
CA PHE A 160 23.43 -1.26 -9.07
C PHE A 160 23.63 -1.41 -10.58
N SER A 161 23.56 -0.31 -11.33
CA SER A 161 23.81 -0.30 -12.78
C SER A 161 25.24 -0.77 -13.10
N THR A 162 26.25 -0.24 -12.38
CA THR A 162 27.64 -0.68 -12.58
C THR A 162 27.82 -2.15 -12.22
N TRP A 163 27.22 -2.62 -11.12
CA TRP A 163 27.26 -4.03 -10.74
C TRP A 163 26.65 -4.95 -11.80
N LEU A 164 25.52 -4.57 -12.40
CA LEU A 164 24.91 -5.34 -13.48
C LEU A 164 25.83 -5.44 -14.71
N VAL A 165 26.44 -4.33 -15.11
CA VAL A 165 27.40 -4.30 -16.23
C VAL A 165 28.57 -5.24 -15.95
N ASP A 166 29.13 -5.19 -14.74
CA ASP A 166 30.24 -6.05 -14.34
C ASP A 166 29.84 -7.53 -14.34
N LEU A 167 28.64 -7.86 -13.86
CA LEU A 167 28.10 -9.22 -13.87
C LEU A 167 27.97 -9.77 -15.29
N PHE A 168 27.41 -8.98 -16.22
CA PHE A 168 27.30 -9.38 -17.63
C PHE A 168 28.66 -9.56 -18.29
N GLN A 169 29.61 -8.67 -18.00
CA GLN A 169 30.97 -8.79 -18.51
C GLN A 169 31.70 -10.03 -17.98
N GLN A 170 31.48 -10.41 -16.71
CA GLN A 170 32.03 -11.64 -16.15
C GLN A 170 31.42 -12.87 -16.84
N PHE A 171 30.09 -12.90 -16.99
CA PHE A 171 29.41 -14.00 -17.68
C PHE A 171 29.89 -14.19 -19.12
N ALA A 172 30.04 -13.10 -19.88
CA ALA A 172 30.52 -13.12 -21.26
C ALA A 172 32.02 -13.48 -21.41
N ARG A 173 32.82 -13.43 -20.33
CA ARG A 173 34.23 -13.88 -20.33
C ARG A 173 34.39 -15.36 -19.99
N HIS A 174 33.38 -15.97 -19.38
CA HIS A 174 33.41 -17.37 -18.92
C HIS A 174 32.62 -18.33 -19.81
N HIS A 175 31.99 -17.82 -20.87
CA HIS A 175 31.29 -18.56 -21.93
C HIS A 175 31.74 -18.04 -23.30
#